data_AF-A0A1X7U6A1-F1
#
_entry.id   AF-A0A1X7U6A1-F1
#
_cell.length_a   1.000
_cell.length_b   1.000
_cell.length_c   1.000
_cell.angle_alpha   90.00
_cell.angle_beta   90.00
_cell.angle_gamma   90.00
#
_symmetry.space_group_name_H-M   'P 1'
#
loop_
_entity.id
_entity.type
_entity.pdbx_description
1 polymer ?
#
loop_
_entity_poly.entity_id
_entity_poly.type
_entity_poly.pdbx_seq_one_letter_code
_entity_poly.pdbx_strand_id
1 'polypeptide(L)' 'DFFHIVILQRGVLGKVEQYYVKKEYQMRGTPHYDILLWIENAPVVGIDRQEEVCSFIQDRITCHIPD' A
#
# COMPACT_ATOMS: atom_id res chain seq x y z
N ASP A 1 -12.17 9.58 6.47
CA ASP A 1 -11.71 9.64 5.07
C ASP A 1 -11.34 8.24 4.61
N PHE A 2 -11.01 8.04 3.33
CA PHE A 2 -10.63 6.73 2.79
C PHE A 2 -9.41 6.13 3.51
N PHE A 3 -8.36 6.93 3.76
CA PHE A 3 -7.11 6.45 4.32
C PHE A 3 -7.29 5.92 5.76
N HIS A 4 -7.86 6.72 6.66
CA HIS A 4 -8.08 6.33 8.04
C HIS A 4 -9.04 5.15 8.18
N ILE A 5 -10.15 5.14 7.43
CA ILE A 5 -11.17 4.10 7.60
C ILE A 5 -10.77 2.80 6.90
N VAL A 6 -10.33 2.89 5.64
CA VAL A 6 -10.09 1.70 4.82
C VAL A 6 -8.68 1.15 5.04
N ILE A 7 -7.66 2.01 5.03
CA ILE A 7 -6.27 1.57 5.15
C ILE A 7 -5.92 1.27 6.60
N LEU A 8 -6.14 2.21 7.52
CA LEU A 8 -5.69 2.06 8.92
C LEU A 8 -6.64 1.23 9.78
N GLN A 9 -7.94 1.54 9.79
CA GLN A 9 -8.90 0.88 10.69
C GLN A 9 -9.33 -0.51 10.19
N ARG A 10 -9.68 -0.63 8.90
CA ARG A 10 -10.08 -1.92 8.33
C ARG A 10 -8.89 -2.81 7.99
N GLY A 11 -7.67 -2.26 7.91
CA GLY A 11 -6.45 -3.02 7.70
C GLY A 11 -6.47 -3.83 6.41
N VAL A 12 -7.07 -3.31 5.33
CA VAL A 12 -7.29 -4.08 4.08
C VAL A 12 -5.98 -4.49 3.39
N LEU A 13 -4.86 -3.86 3.74
CA LEU A 13 -3.51 -4.22 3.27
C LEU A 13 -2.68 -4.93 4.34
N GLY A 14 -3.24 -5.19 5.53
CA GLY A 14 -2.54 -5.62 6.74
C GLY A 14 -2.50 -4.52 7.81
N LYS A 15 -1.99 -4.86 8.99
CA LYS A 15 -1.80 -3.90 10.10
C LYS A 15 -0.66 -2.94 9.75
N VAL A 16 -0.93 -1.64 9.77
CA VAL A 16 0.05 -0.59 9.45
C VAL A 16 0.70 -0.11 10.75
N GLU A 17 2.02 -0.29 10.87
CA GLU A 17 2.81 0.19 12.02
C GLU A 17 3.21 1.65 11.84
N GLN A 18 3.61 2.02 10.62
CA GLN A 18 4.00 3.37 10.25
C GLN A 18 3.52 3.71 8.85
N TYR A 19 3.33 5.00 8.58
CA TYR A 19 2.97 5.47 7.26
C TYR A 19 3.50 6.88 6.99
N TYR A 20 3.64 7.20 5.72
CA TYR A 20 3.91 8.54 5.23
C TYR A 20 2.94 8.86 4.09
N VAL A 21 2.32 10.04 4.14
CA VAL A 21 1.39 10.51 3.11
C VAL A 21 1.86 11.88 2.62
N LYS A 22 2.04 11.99 1.31
CA LYS A 22 2.30 13.27 0.63
C LYS A 22 1.13 13.61 -0.26
N LYS A 23 0.63 14.84 -0.12
CA LYS A 23 -0.41 15.39 -1.00
C LYS A 23 0.24 16.31 -2.02
N GLU A 24 0.07 15.98 -3.29
CA GLU A 24 0.51 16.79 -4.42
C GLU A 24 -0.71 17.33 -5.18
N TYR A 25 -0.54 18.45 -5.88
CA TYR A 25 -1.57 18.99 -6.77
C TYR A 25 -1.06 18.83 -8.20
N GLN A 26 -1.72 17.95 -8.95
CA GLN A 26 -1.44 17.82 -10.38
C GLN A 26 -1.91 19.09 -11.10
N MET A 27 -1.39 19.35 -12.31
CA MET A 27 -1.76 20.53 -13.12
C MET A 27 -3.28 20.66 -13.40
N ARG A 28 -4.08 19.63 -13.10
CA ARG A 28 -5.55 19.59 -13.25
C ARG A 28 -6.31 19.87 -11.95
N GLY A 29 -5.65 20.31 -10.88
CA GLY A 29 -6.27 20.76 -9.64
C GLY A 29 -6.77 19.66 -8.69
N THR A 30 -6.82 18.40 -9.14
CA THR A 30 -7.16 17.26 -8.29
C THR A 30 -5.98 16.87 -7.41
N PRO A 31 -6.21 16.63 -6.11
CA PRO A 31 -5.14 16.17 -5.22
C PRO A 31 -4.71 14.74 -5.58
N HIS A 32 -3.41 14.57 -5.76
CA HIS A 32 -2.74 13.29 -5.91
C HIS A 32 -2.07 12.93 -4.57
N TYR A 33 -2.13 11.66 -4.18
CA TYR A 33 -1.58 11.22 -2.90
C TYR A 33 -0.54 10.13 -3.14
N ASP A 34 0.69 10.39 -2.73
CA ASP A 34 1.73 9.37 -2.62
C ASP A 34 1.74 8.84 -1.19
N ILE A 35 1.71 7.51 -1.04
CA ILE A 35 1.57 6.85 0.24
C ILE A 35 2.66 5.78 0.38
N LEU A 36 3.38 5.79 1.50
CA LEU A 36 4.27 4.72 1.94
C LEU A 36 3.70 4.08 3.21
N LEU A 37 3.64 2.75 3.25
CA LEU A 37 3.10 1.97 4.36
C LEU A 37 4.13 0.97 4.84
N TRP A 38 4.32 0.89 6.16
CA TRP A 38 5.07 -0.17 6.82
C TRP A 38 4.08 -1.12 7.47
N ILE A 39 3.96 -2.31 6.89
CA ILE A 39 3.01 -3.33 7.31
C ILE A 39 3.71 -4.28 8.30
N GLU A 40 3.05 -4.57 9.41
CA GLU A 40 3.53 -5.54 10.40
C GLU A 40 3.78 -6.90 9.75
N ASN A 41 4.93 -7.51 10.03
CA ASN A 41 5.35 -8.83 9.50
C ASN A 41 5.42 -8.93 7.96
N ALA A 42 5.53 -7.81 7.24
CA ALA A 42 5.83 -7.86 5.81
C ALA A 42 7.25 -8.37 5.54
N PRO A 43 7.47 -9.18 4.50
CA PRO A 43 8.80 -9.63 4.13
C PRO A 43 9.65 -8.46 3.61
N VAL A 44 10.96 -8.54 3.84
CA VAL A 44 11.93 -7.50 3.53
C VAL A 44 12.75 -7.88 2.30
N VAL A 45 12.70 -7.01 1.30
CA VAL A 45 13.46 -7.16 0.05
C VAL A 45 14.96 -7.26 0.35
N GLY A 46 15.60 -8.31 -0.18
CA GLY A 46 17.05 -8.54 0.00
C GLY A 46 17.43 -9.22 1.31
N ILE A 47 16.45 -9.51 2.19
CA ILE A 47 16.63 -10.31 3.41
C ILE A 47 15.85 -11.62 3.28
N ASP A 48 14.54 -11.51 3.05
CA ASP A 48 13.66 -12.67 2.93
C ASP A 48 13.67 -13.26 1.52
N ARG A 49 13.09 -14.46 1.38
CA ARG A 49 13.07 -15.17 0.10
C ARG A 49 12.30 -14.37 -0.94
N GLN A 50 12.82 -14.37 -2.16
CA GLN A 50 12.17 -13.67 -3.28
C GLN A 50 10.73 -14.16 -3.50
N GLU A 51 10.48 -15.46 -3.33
CA GLU A 51 9.14 -16.03 -3.47
C GLU A 51 8.15 -15.46 -2.45
N GLU A 52 8.57 -15.29 -1.19
CA GLU A 52 7.73 -14.75 -0.11
C GLU A 52 7.41 -13.28 -0.36
N VAL A 53 8.41 -12.49 -0.77
CA VAL A 53 8.24 -11.08 -1.17
C VAL A 53 7.27 -10.96 -2.34
N CYS A 54 7.48 -11.74 -3.40
CA CYS A 54 6.63 -11.70 -4.59
C CYS A 54 5.18 -12.11 -4.27
N SER A 55 4.97 -13.19 -3.51
CA SER A 55 3.63 -13.63 -3.11
C SER A 55 2.93 -12.55 -2.28
N PHE A 56 3.62 -11.98 -1.28
CA PHE A 56 3.06 -10.97 -0.40
C PHE A 56 2.55 -9.73 -1.18
N ILE A 57 3.31 -9.30 -2.19
CA ILE A 57 2.92 -8.19 -3.08
C ILE A 57 1.74 -8.62 -3.97
N GLN A 58 1.85 -9.78 -4.63
CA GLN A 58 0.85 -10.27 -5.57
C GLN A 58 -0.52 -10.44 -4.92
N ASP A 59 -0.58 -10.96 -3.68
CA ASP A 59 -1.82 -11.19 -2.93
C ASP A 59 -2.59 -9.90 -2.63
N ARG A 60 -1.95 -8.74 -2.74
CA ARG A 60 -2.55 -7.41 -2.46
C ARG A 60 -2.88 -6.61 -3.73
N ILE A 61 -2.42 -7.06 -4.90
CA ILE A 61 -2.77 -6.43 -6.18
C ILE A 61 -4.11 -6.99 -6.64
N THR A 62 -5.16 -6.17 -6.53
CA THR A 62 -6.54 -6.55 -6.91
C THR A 62 -7.01 -5.90 -8.20
N CYS A 63 -6.22 -4.99 -8.77
CA CYS A 63 -6.54 -4.32 -10.03
C CYS A 63 -6.05 -5.18 -11.20
N HIS A 64 -6.94 -5.41 -12.18
CA HIS A 64 -6.65 -6.15 -13.39
C HIS A 64 -7.11 -5.35 -14.61
N ILE A 65 -6.40 -5.51 -15.73
CA ILE A 65 -6.86 -5.00 -17.02
C ILE A 65 -8.14 -5.78 -17.37
N PRO A 66 -9.27 -5.11 -17.63
CA PRO A 66 -10.50 -5.79 -18.03
C PRO A 66 -10.34 -6.51 -19.38
N ASP A 67 -11.12 -7.58 -19.59
CA ASP A 67 -11.20 -8.32 -20.86
C ASP A 67 -11.68 -7.45 -22.04
#